data_AF-A0A074S4Q4-F1
#
_entry.id   AF-A0A074S4Q4-F1
#
_cell.length_a   1.000
_cell.length_b   1.000
_cell.length_c   1.000
_cell.angle_alpha   90.00
_cell.angle_beta   90.00
_cell.angle_gamma   90.00
#
_symmetry.space_group_name_H-M   'P 1'
#
loop_
_entity.id
_entity.type
_entity.pdbx_description
1 polymer ?
#
loop_
_entity_poly.entity_id
_entity_poly.type
_entity_poly.pdbx_seq_one_letter_code
_entity_poly.pdbx_strand_id
1 'polypeptide(L)'
;MGGASAEDFMRMLRVLYSTTLEGPFEFDIPTLVSSLQIATEYEYPALRNYAIKHLERAELTAIKRIEIARKFDLPSWEKPAFMDLCNRDESITEEEANILGVAAFLRVTEIREREQRRRGSRVDVEREGKAIKSELAEVDLNQGTDGPPSPGDKDAPREIPPCLGGKRSSKLNPLNWTNEANAEATKVEGMRQHLSLALEHFR
;
A
#
# COMPACT_ATOMS: atom_id res chain seq x y z
N MET A 1 -29.18 23.05 -5.51
CA MET A 1 -28.11 23.34 -6.49
C MET A 1 -27.53 24.68 -6.11
N GLY A 2 -26.24 24.74 -5.76
CA GLY A 2 -25.53 26.02 -5.67
C GLY A 2 -24.88 26.29 -7.02
N GLY A 3 -25.32 27.33 -7.72
CA GLY A 3 -24.71 27.75 -8.98
C GLY A 3 -23.27 28.24 -8.76
N ALA A 4 -22.46 28.25 -9.81
CA ALA A 4 -21.10 28.78 -9.74
C ALA A 4 -21.05 30.22 -9.20
N SER A 5 -20.16 30.47 -8.24
CA SER A 5 -19.94 31.80 -7.68
C SER A 5 -19.07 32.66 -8.60
N ALA A 6 -19.08 33.98 -8.41
CA ALA A 6 -18.20 34.89 -9.17
C ALA A 6 -16.70 34.52 -9.03
N GLU A 7 -16.30 33.98 -7.87
CA GLU A 7 -14.95 33.48 -7.62
C GLU A 7 -14.65 32.21 -8.45
N ASP A 8 -15.62 31.31 -8.59
CA ASP A 8 -15.48 30.13 -9.46
C ASP A 8 -15.29 30.55 -10.93
N PHE A 9 -16.02 31.57 -11.39
CA PHE A 9 -15.85 32.13 -12.73
C PHE A 9 -14.48 32.76 -12.92
N MET A 10 -13.97 33.54 -11.96
CA MET A 10 -12.63 34.12 -12.04
C MET A 10 -11.55 33.03 -12.13
N ARG A 11 -11.69 31.93 -11.38
CA ARG A 11 -10.80 30.76 -11.44
C ARG A 11 -10.87 30.05 -12.80
N MET A 12 -12.08 29.82 -13.32
CA MET A 12 -12.28 29.23 -14.64
C MET A 12 -11.67 30.09 -15.76
N LEU A 13 -11.89 31.41 -15.73
CA LEU A 13 -11.33 32.33 -16.70
C LEU A 13 -9.80 32.35 -16.65
N ARG A 14 -9.19 32.30 -15.45
CA ARG A 14 -7.72 32.13 -15.31
C ARG A 14 -7.24 30.89 -16.07
N VAL A 15 -7.91 29.74 -15.90
CA VAL A 15 -7.56 28.52 -16.64
C VAL A 15 -7.68 28.72 -18.15
N LEU A 16 -8.82 29.22 -18.65
CA LEU A 16 -9.01 29.42 -20.10
C LEU A 16 -7.98 30.35 -20.73
N TYR A 17 -7.74 31.53 -20.13
CA TYR A 17 -6.77 32.48 -20.67
C TYR A 17 -5.34 31.94 -20.59
N SER A 18 -4.96 31.28 -19.49
CA SER A 18 -3.66 30.61 -19.40
C SER A 18 -3.49 29.48 -20.40
N THR A 19 -4.51 28.67 -20.72
CA THR A 19 -4.41 27.65 -21.78
C THR A 19 -4.24 28.23 -23.19
N THR A 20 -4.51 29.53 -23.37
CA THR A 20 -4.31 30.26 -24.64
C THR A 20 -2.91 30.88 -24.73
N LEU A 21 -2.21 31.02 -23.61
CA LEU A 21 -0.85 31.53 -23.54
C LEU A 21 0.13 30.35 -23.53
N GLU A 22 1.28 30.47 -24.22
CA GLU A 22 2.29 29.42 -24.18
C GLU A 22 3.07 29.47 -22.86
N GLY A 23 2.88 28.47 -21.99
CA GLY A 23 3.62 28.34 -20.74
C GLY A 23 3.24 27.10 -19.92
N PRO A 24 4.11 26.63 -19.01
CA PRO A 24 3.77 25.60 -18.04
C PRO A 24 2.91 26.20 -16.93
N PHE A 25 1.59 26.11 -17.08
CA PHE A 25 0.64 26.54 -16.05
C PHE A 25 0.22 25.37 -15.17
N GLU A 26 0.56 25.47 -13.88
CA GLU A 26 -0.01 24.65 -12.82
C GLU A 26 -1.09 25.46 -12.08
N PHE A 27 -2.17 24.77 -11.69
CA PHE A 27 -3.30 25.37 -11.01
C PHE A 27 -3.55 24.64 -9.69
N ASP A 28 -3.95 25.39 -8.67
CA ASP A 28 -4.36 24.85 -7.40
C ASP A 28 -5.66 24.03 -7.53
N ILE A 29 -5.84 23.05 -6.63
CA ILE A 29 -7.00 22.16 -6.60
C ILE A 29 -8.33 22.95 -6.58
N PRO A 30 -8.51 24.01 -5.75
CA PRO A 30 -9.70 24.86 -5.82
C PRO A 30 -9.97 25.44 -7.22
N THR A 31 -8.97 26.02 -7.89
CA THR A 31 -9.11 26.54 -9.26
C THR A 31 -9.53 25.46 -10.27
N LEU A 32 -8.94 24.27 -10.20
CA LEU A 32 -9.31 23.15 -11.07
C LEU A 32 -10.73 22.65 -10.79
N VAL A 33 -11.14 22.56 -9.51
CA VAL A 33 -12.50 22.15 -9.11
C VAL A 33 -13.55 23.19 -9.52
N SER A 34 -13.27 24.49 -9.39
CA SER A 34 -14.11 25.57 -9.89
C SER A 34 -14.27 25.50 -11.41
N SER A 35 -13.17 25.24 -12.13
CA SER A 35 -13.17 25.06 -13.58
C SER A 35 -13.98 23.85 -14.02
N LEU A 36 -13.83 22.72 -13.31
CA LEU A 36 -14.63 21.50 -13.54
C LEU A 36 -16.12 21.73 -13.27
N GLN A 37 -16.47 22.51 -12.24
CA GLN A 37 -17.86 22.85 -11.95
C GLN A 37 -18.49 23.63 -13.10
N ILE A 38 -17.86 24.73 -13.53
CA ILE A 38 -18.41 25.55 -14.61
C ILE A 38 -18.41 24.79 -15.94
N ALA A 39 -17.38 23.99 -16.22
CA ALA A 39 -17.36 23.15 -17.41
C ALA A 39 -18.47 22.08 -17.43
N THR A 40 -18.97 21.66 -16.27
CA THR A 40 -20.09 20.74 -16.14
C THR A 40 -21.43 21.47 -16.23
N GLU A 41 -21.56 22.62 -15.57
CA GLU A 41 -22.77 23.46 -15.55
C GLU A 41 -23.09 24.09 -16.92
N TYR A 42 -22.06 24.38 -17.73
CA TYR A 42 -22.18 24.96 -19.07
C TYR A 42 -21.87 23.95 -20.20
N GLU A 43 -21.88 22.64 -19.90
CA GLU A 43 -21.67 21.55 -20.87
C GLU A 43 -20.45 21.74 -21.80
N TYR A 44 -19.30 22.18 -21.27
CA TYR A 44 -18.09 22.45 -22.05
C TYR A 44 -17.07 21.29 -21.93
N PRO A 45 -17.03 20.32 -22.87
CA PRO A 45 -16.35 19.05 -22.63
C PRO A 45 -14.82 19.17 -22.66
N ALA A 46 -14.28 20.11 -23.45
CA ALA A 46 -12.84 20.34 -23.54
C ALA A 46 -12.25 20.83 -22.21
N LEU A 47 -12.89 21.84 -21.59
CA LEU A 47 -12.48 22.35 -20.27
C LEU A 47 -12.72 21.30 -19.17
N ARG A 48 -13.82 20.54 -19.24
CA ARG A 48 -14.10 19.44 -18.29
C ARG A 48 -12.99 18.38 -18.34
N ASN A 49 -12.64 17.91 -19.53
CA ASN A 49 -11.57 16.93 -19.73
C ASN A 49 -10.18 17.48 -19.31
N TYR A 50 -9.92 18.77 -19.55
CA TYR A 50 -8.72 19.45 -19.07
C TYR A 50 -8.64 19.43 -17.54
N ALA A 51 -9.69 19.88 -16.85
CA ALA A 51 -9.73 19.94 -15.40
C ALA A 51 -9.62 18.56 -14.75
N ILE A 52 -10.32 17.54 -15.29
CA ILE A 52 -10.20 16.14 -14.89
C ILE A 52 -8.74 15.68 -15.00
N LYS A 53 -8.12 15.80 -16.17
CA LYS A 53 -6.74 15.35 -16.43
C LYS A 53 -5.69 15.99 -15.51
N HIS A 54 -5.89 17.25 -15.11
CA HIS A 54 -5.02 17.92 -14.15
C HIS A 54 -5.28 17.46 -12.70
N LEU A 55 -6.54 17.26 -12.32
CA LEU A 55 -6.91 16.73 -11.00
C LEU A 55 -6.55 15.24 -10.80
N GLU A 56 -6.48 14.41 -11.86
CA GLU A 56 -5.97 13.02 -11.77
C GLU A 56 -4.50 12.96 -11.35
N ARG A 57 -3.73 13.98 -11.75
CA ARG A 57 -2.30 14.13 -11.44
C ARG A 57 -2.06 14.84 -10.10
N ALA A 58 -3.07 15.49 -9.55
CA ALA A 58 -2.97 16.20 -8.29
C ALA A 58 -2.99 15.23 -7.10
N GLU A 59 -2.20 15.57 -6.07
CA GLU A 59 -2.21 14.87 -4.78
C GLU A 59 -3.51 15.21 -4.03
N LEU A 60 -4.54 14.40 -4.26
CA LEU A 60 -5.84 14.49 -3.58
C LEU A 60 -5.93 13.45 -2.48
N THR A 61 -6.45 13.86 -1.31
CA THR A 61 -6.87 12.89 -0.29
C THR A 61 -7.99 12.00 -0.83
N ALA A 62 -8.05 10.75 -0.38
CA ALA A 62 -9.08 9.79 -0.81
C ALA A 62 -10.51 10.36 -0.66
N ILE A 63 -10.79 11.02 0.47
CA ILE A 63 -12.08 11.68 0.74
C ILE A 63 -12.36 12.80 -0.26
N LYS A 64 -11.36 13.65 -0.56
CA LYS A 64 -11.55 14.73 -1.55
C LYS A 64 -11.76 14.19 -2.96
N ARG A 65 -11.09 13.09 -3.31
CA ARG A 65 -11.28 12.38 -4.57
C ARG A 65 -12.70 11.80 -4.69
N ILE A 66 -13.25 11.21 -3.62
CA ILE A 66 -14.66 10.73 -3.57
C ILE A 66 -15.65 11.90 -3.67
N GLU A 67 -15.44 13.00 -2.97
CA GLU A 67 -16.32 14.18 -3.04
C GLU A 67 -16.40 14.74 -4.47
N ILE A 68 -15.24 14.93 -5.13
CA ILE A 68 -15.15 15.37 -6.53
C ILE A 68 -15.83 14.34 -7.45
N ALA A 69 -15.56 13.05 -7.24
CA ALA A 69 -16.13 11.98 -8.07
C ALA A 69 -17.66 11.96 -8.04
N ARG A 70 -18.27 12.08 -6.85
CA ARG A 70 -19.73 12.14 -6.69
C ARG A 70 -20.34 13.41 -7.24
N LYS A 71 -19.70 14.56 -6.97
CA LYS A 71 -20.20 15.87 -7.40
C LYS A 71 -20.25 16.02 -8.93
N PHE A 72 -19.34 15.34 -9.64
CA PHE A 72 -19.19 15.49 -11.09
C PHE A 72 -19.42 14.20 -11.90
N ASP A 73 -19.96 13.16 -11.28
CA ASP A 73 -20.22 11.83 -11.88
C ASP A 73 -18.97 11.23 -12.58
N LEU A 74 -17.96 10.92 -11.77
CA LEU A 74 -16.70 10.29 -12.18
C LEU A 74 -16.52 8.93 -11.47
N PRO A 75 -17.31 7.89 -11.80
CA PRO A 75 -17.31 6.62 -11.08
C PRO A 75 -15.96 5.88 -11.12
N SER A 76 -15.13 6.13 -12.13
CA SER A 76 -13.76 5.58 -12.23
C SER A 76 -12.83 6.06 -11.11
N TRP A 77 -13.13 7.18 -10.45
CA TRP A 77 -12.34 7.76 -9.36
C TRP A 77 -12.74 7.25 -7.97
N GLU A 78 -13.97 6.75 -7.81
CA GLU A 78 -14.43 6.25 -6.50
C GLU A 78 -13.68 4.98 -6.09
N LYS A 79 -13.60 3.95 -6.95
CA LYS A 79 -12.96 2.66 -6.61
C LYS A 79 -11.52 2.81 -6.10
N PRO A 80 -10.59 3.54 -6.76
CA PRO A 80 -9.24 3.74 -6.23
C PRO A 80 -9.25 4.52 -4.91
N ALA A 81 -10.07 5.56 -4.79
CA ALA A 81 -10.14 6.33 -3.54
C ALA A 81 -10.68 5.50 -2.36
N PHE A 82 -11.63 4.59 -2.59
CA PHE A 82 -12.08 3.63 -1.58
C PHE A 82 -10.97 2.63 -1.20
N MET A 83 -10.16 2.16 -2.15
CA MET A 83 -8.99 1.32 -1.85
C MET A 83 -7.96 2.07 -1.00
N ASP A 84 -7.67 3.33 -1.32
CA ASP A 84 -6.75 4.17 -0.54
C ASP A 84 -7.26 4.32 0.91
N LEU A 85 -8.56 4.59 1.09
CA LEU A 85 -9.23 4.67 2.40
C LEU A 85 -9.20 3.38 3.22
N CYS A 86 -9.29 2.21 2.55
CA CYS A 86 -9.21 0.91 3.22
C CYS A 86 -7.78 0.57 3.64
N ASN A 87 -6.77 1.02 2.88
CA ASN A 87 -5.36 0.72 3.15
C ASN A 87 -4.70 1.73 4.11
N ARG A 88 -5.25 2.95 4.24
CA ARG A 88 -4.78 3.99 5.16
C ARG A 88 -4.72 3.47 6.60
N ASP A 89 -3.72 3.89 7.37
CA ASP A 89 -3.61 3.51 8.79
C ASP A 89 -4.37 4.49 9.70
N GLU A 90 -4.46 5.78 9.36
CA GLU A 90 -5.24 6.77 10.12
C GLU A 90 -6.74 6.44 10.15
N SER A 91 -7.38 6.61 11.32
CA SER A 91 -8.82 6.44 11.50
C SER A 91 -9.62 7.36 10.57
N ILE A 92 -10.87 7.00 10.28
CA ILE A 92 -11.80 7.89 9.56
C ILE A 92 -12.35 8.90 10.59
N THR A 93 -12.29 10.20 10.28
CA THR A 93 -12.86 11.23 11.17
C THR A 93 -14.38 11.36 10.99
N GLU A 94 -15.04 12.10 11.88
CA GLU A 94 -16.49 12.34 11.78
C GLU A 94 -16.85 13.11 10.50
N GLU A 95 -16.04 14.10 10.13
CA GLU A 95 -16.20 14.91 8.92
C GLU A 95 -16.05 14.05 7.65
N GLU A 96 -15.03 13.18 7.64
CA GLU A 96 -14.81 12.21 6.56
C GLU A 96 -15.98 11.21 6.45
N ALA A 97 -16.47 10.69 7.58
CA ALA A 97 -17.61 9.78 7.62
C ALA A 97 -18.90 10.43 7.08
N ASN A 98 -19.11 11.73 7.36
CA ASN A 98 -20.23 12.49 6.84
C ASN A 98 -20.15 12.65 5.30
N ILE A 99 -18.96 12.94 4.75
CA ILE A 99 -18.73 13.02 3.28
C ILE A 99 -18.91 11.65 2.60
N LEU A 100 -18.45 10.57 3.23
CA LEU A 100 -18.66 9.21 2.75
C LEU A 100 -20.13 8.79 2.76
N GLY A 101 -20.88 9.22 3.77
CA GLY A 101 -22.23 8.76 4.06
C GLY A 101 -22.23 7.36 4.69
N VAL A 102 -23.24 7.11 5.53
CA VAL A 102 -23.31 5.94 6.43
C VAL A 102 -23.06 4.60 5.72
N ALA A 103 -23.67 4.38 4.56
CA ALA A 103 -23.56 3.10 3.84
C ALA A 103 -22.13 2.82 3.32
N ALA A 104 -21.42 3.85 2.85
CA ALA A 104 -20.04 3.70 2.38
C ALA A 104 -19.07 3.62 3.56
N PHE A 105 -19.29 4.43 4.60
CA PHE A 105 -18.54 4.38 5.86
C PHE A 105 -18.56 2.97 6.46
N LEU A 106 -19.75 2.37 6.65
CA LEU A 106 -19.91 1.03 7.22
C LEU A 106 -19.13 -0.04 6.44
N ARG A 107 -19.16 0.00 5.10
CA ARG A 107 -18.39 -0.92 4.25
C ARG A 107 -16.89 -0.74 4.40
N VAL A 108 -16.39 0.51 4.42
CA VAL A 108 -14.96 0.78 4.64
C VAL A 108 -14.53 0.32 6.04
N THR A 109 -15.34 0.56 7.08
CA THR A 109 -15.02 0.08 8.44
C THR A 109 -15.04 -1.45 8.54
N GLU A 110 -16.00 -2.13 7.92
CA GLU A 110 -16.05 -3.60 7.92
C GLU A 110 -14.81 -4.20 7.24
N ILE A 111 -14.41 -3.64 6.10
CA ILE A 111 -13.21 -4.04 5.36
C ILE A 111 -11.95 -3.83 6.23
N ARG A 112 -11.78 -2.64 6.82
CA ARG A 112 -10.62 -2.32 7.68
C ARG A 112 -10.57 -3.21 8.92
N GLU A 113 -11.71 -3.44 9.58
CA GLU A 113 -11.81 -4.30 10.76
C GLU A 113 -11.52 -5.78 10.44
N ARG A 114 -12.00 -6.27 9.28
CA ARG A 114 -11.68 -7.62 8.78
C ARG A 114 -10.18 -7.80 8.54
N GLU A 115 -9.52 -6.82 7.92
CA GLU A 115 -8.07 -6.85 7.69
C GLU A 115 -7.26 -6.68 9.00
N GLN A 116 -7.73 -5.87 9.95
CA GLN A 116 -7.11 -5.77 11.29
C GLN A 116 -7.18 -7.10 12.06
N ARG A 117 -8.33 -7.80 12.06
CA ARG A 117 -8.45 -9.14 12.67
C ARG A 117 -7.48 -10.14 12.02
N ARG A 118 -7.36 -10.13 10.69
CA ARG A 118 -6.41 -10.97 9.94
C ARG A 118 -4.96 -10.66 10.28
N ARG A 119 -4.60 -9.36 10.42
CA ARG A 119 -3.26 -8.93 10.87
C ARG A 119 -2.96 -9.43 12.28
N GLY A 120 -3.91 -9.31 13.22
CA GLY A 120 -3.77 -9.79 14.60
C GLY A 120 -3.52 -11.30 14.68
N SER A 121 -4.45 -12.11 14.14
CA SER A 121 -4.32 -13.58 14.17
C SER A 121 -3.00 -14.10 13.57
N ARG A 122 -2.46 -13.44 12.53
CA ARG A 122 -1.17 -13.84 11.96
C ARG A 122 0.02 -13.50 12.87
N VAL A 123 -0.05 -12.41 13.64
CA VAL A 123 0.98 -12.06 14.64
C VAL A 123 1.00 -13.09 15.77
N ASP A 124 -0.16 -13.59 16.19
CA ASP A 124 -0.25 -14.62 17.22
C ASP A 124 0.34 -15.95 16.73
N VAL A 125 0.00 -16.39 15.52
CA VAL A 125 0.63 -17.58 14.88
C VAL A 125 2.15 -17.41 14.70
N GLU A 126 2.63 -16.20 14.37
CA GLU A 126 4.07 -15.94 14.23
C GLU A 126 4.81 -15.94 15.58
N ARG A 127 4.14 -15.48 16.65
CA ARG A 127 4.65 -15.58 18.03
C ARG A 127 4.72 -17.03 18.51
N GLU A 128 3.66 -17.80 18.29
CA GLU A 128 3.61 -19.24 18.60
C GLU A 128 4.71 -20.00 17.84
N GLY A 129 4.84 -19.76 16.53
CA GLY A 129 5.90 -20.36 15.72
C GLY A 129 7.31 -19.98 16.15
N LYS A 130 7.52 -18.75 16.65
CA LYS A 130 8.81 -18.32 17.23
C LYS A 130 9.08 -19.00 18.57
N ALA A 131 8.07 -19.12 19.45
CA ALA A 131 8.19 -19.80 20.74
C ALA A 131 8.54 -21.28 20.58
N ILE A 132 7.81 -21.99 19.70
CA ILE A 132 8.08 -23.40 19.35
C ILE A 132 9.51 -23.56 18.78
N LYS A 133 9.96 -22.62 17.95
CA LYS A 133 11.31 -22.66 17.37
C LYS A 133 12.43 -22.41 18.40
N SER A 134 12.21 -21.54 19.40
CA SER A 134 13.17 -21.41 20.51
C SER A 134 13.20 -22.65 21.40
N GLU A 135 12.04 -23.24 21.69
CA GLU A 135 11.95 -24.46 22.52
C GLU A 135 12.64 -25.66 21.86
N LEU A 136 12.44 -25.86 20.55
CA LEU A 136 13.18 -26.84 19.74
C LEU A 136 14.70 -26.60 19.72
N ALA A 137 15.15 -25.34 19.77
CA ALA A 137 16.58 -25.02 19.81
C ALA A 137 17.23 -25.27 21.18
N GLU A 138 16.46 -25.22 22.28
CA GLU A 138 16.95 -25.57 23.63
C GLU A 138 17.02 -27.09 23.86
N VAL A 139 16.17 -27.88 23.20
CA VAL A 139 16.21 -29.35 23.27
C VAL A 139 17.45 -29.94 22.59
N ASP A 140 17.88 -29.36 21.46
CA ASP A 140 18.99 -29.86 20.63
C ASP A 140 20.38 -29.69 21.32
N LEU A 141 20.49 -28.79 22.31
CA LEU A 141 21.70 -28.59 23.10
C LEU A 141 21.87 -29.58 24.26
N ASN A 142 20.82 -30.34 24.61
CA ASN A 142 20.80 -31.22 25.79
C ASN A 142 20.91 -32.73 25.46
N GLN A 143 21.04 -33.10 24.18
CA GLN A 143 21.16 -34.50 23.74
C GLN A 143 22.52 -34.77 23.10
N GLY A 144 23.58 -35.03 23.90
CA GLY A 144 24.88 -35.34 23.29
C GLY A 144 26.13 -35.52 24.15
N THR A 145 26.10 -36.21 25.30
CA THR A 145 27.35 -36.75 25.90
C THR A 145 27.18 -38.12 26.59
N ASP A 146 26.70 -39.14 25.88
CA ASP A 146 27.03 -40.53 26.23
C ASP A 146 28.29 -40.92 25.44
N GLY A 147 29.44 -40.89 26.12
CA GLY A 147 30.74 -41.11 25.50
C GLY A 147 31.01 -42.58 25.15
N PRO A 148 31.62 -42.90 23.99
CA PRO A 148 32.00 -44.26 23.66
C PRO A 148 33.24 -44.70 24.47
N PRO A 149 33.28 -45.94 24.99
CA PRO A 149 34.44 -46.43 25.74
C PRO A 149 35.60 -46.81 24.80
N SER A 150 36.81 -46.35 25.14
CA SER A 150 38.05 -46.77 24.48
C SER A 150 38.33 -48.27 24.65
N PRO A 151 38.96 -48.91 23.65
CA PRO A 151 40.15 -49.69 23.97
C PRO A 151 41.28 -49.65 22.90
N GLY A 152 42.51 -49.44 23.38
CA GLY A 152 43.67 -50.29 23.04
C GLY A 152 44.38 -50.19 21.67
N ASP A 153 45.52 -49.51 21.69
CA ASP A 153 46.81 -49.89 21.07
C ASP A 153 47.03 -50.07 19.53
N LYS A 154 47.95 -49.22 19.01
CA LYS A 154 49.13 -49.52 18.14
C LYS A 154 48.86 -50.07 16.71
N ASP A 155 49.37 -49.50 15.61
CA ASP A 155 50.74 -49.03 15.31
C ASP A 155 50.78 -48.02 14.13
N ALA A 156 51.94 -47.39 13.90
CA ALA A 156 52.24 -46.46 12.78
C ALA A 156 53.29 -47.09 11.82
N PRO A 157 53.94 -46.38 10.85
CA PRO A 157 53.71 -45.03 10.30
C PRO A 157 53.78 -44.94 8.74
N ARG A 158 53.53 -43.76 8.14
CA ARG A 158 54.55 -42.92 7.43
C ARG A 158 54.01 -41.81 6.50
N GLU A 159 54.77 -40.71 6.55
CA GLU A 159 55.05 -39.70 5.50
C GLU A 159 54.06 -38.55 5.18
N ILE A 160 54.69 -37.38 5.00
CA ILE A 160 54.30 -35.95 4.94
C ILE A 160 55.54 -35.26 4.28
N PRO A 161 55.51 -34.11 3.56
CA PRO A 161 54.45 -33.15 3.15
C PRO A 161 54.47 -32.96 1.59
N PRO A 162 54.19 -31.80 0.94
CA PRO A 162 53.46 -30.54 1.26
C PRO A 162 52.28 -30.31 0.25
N CYS A 163 51.63 -29.14 0.01
CA CYS A 163 51.80 -27.74 0.44
C CYS A 163 50.46 -26.95 0.41
N LEU A 164 50.46 -25.75 1.04
CA LEU A 164 49.77 -24.49 0.64
C LEU A 164 48.24 -24.43 0.40
N GLY A 165 47.58 -23.62 1.24
CA GLY A 165 46.77 -22.49 0.75
C GLY A 165 45.27 -22.69 0.51
N GLY A 166 44.42 -22.25 1.46
CA GLY A 166 42.97 -22.18 1.24
C GLY A 166 42.23 -21.36 2.30
N LYS A 167 42.07 -20.06 2.08
CA LYS A 167 41.23 -19.20 2.94
C LYS A 167 39.76 -19.55 2.74
N ARG A 168 39.11 -20.16 3.74
CA ARG A 168 37.64 -20.27 3.77
C ARG A 168 37.03 -18.91 4.14
N SER A 169 36.68 -18.14 3.10
CA SER A 169 35.81 -16.97 3.25
C SER A 169 34.36 -17.44 3.43
N SER A 170 33.80 -17.18 4.61
CA SER A 170 32.37 -17.32 4.89
C SER A 170 31.61 -16.22 4.13
N LYS A 171 31.22 -16.52 2.89
CA LYS A 171 30.30 -15.66 2.14
C LYS A 171 28.93 -15.68 2.83
N LEU A 172 28.56 -14.55 3.44
CA LEU A 172 27.15 -14.22 3.73
C LEU A 172 26.34 -14.39 2.45
N ASN A 173 25.28 -15.20 2.51
CA ASN A 173 24.51 -15.58 1.34
C ASN A 173 23.47 -14.49 0.99
N PRO A 174 23.55 -13.80 -0.16
CA PRO A 174 22.69 -12.63 -0.43
C PRO A 174 21.20 -12.94 -0.66
N LEU A 175 20.82 -14.21 -0.83
CA LEU A 175 19.48 -14.61 -1.27
C LEU A 175 18.35 -14.46 -0.23
N ASN A 176 18.64 -14.12 1.04
CA ASN A 176 17.58 -14.07 2.06
C ASN A 176 16.74 -12.77 1.98
N TRP A 177 17.37 -11.63 1.68
CA TRP A 177 16.68 -10.33 1.57
C TRP A 177 15.67 -10.27 0.43
N THR A 178 15.96 -10.93 -0.70
CA THR A 178 15.04 -11.00 -1.84
C THR A 178 13.76 -11.77 -1.51
N ASN A 179 13.84 -12.76 -0.62
CA ASN A 179 12.70 -13.62 -0.28
C ASN A 179 11.74 -12.92 0.67
N GLU A 180 12.25 -12.19 1.68
CA GLU A 180 11.41 -11.41 2.59
C GLU A 180 10.73 -10.25 1.86
N ALA A 181 11.46 -9.47 1.05
CA ALA A 181 10.88 -8.39 0.25
C ALA A 181 9.84 -8.89 -0.76
N ASN A 182 10.08 -10.04 -1.42
CA ASN A 182 9.12 -10.62 -2.36
C ASN A 182 7.89 -11.23 -1.64
N ALA A 183 8.07 -11.78 -0.44
CA ALA A 183 6.97 -12.25 0.40
C ALA A 183 6.10 -11.10 0.90
N GLU A 184 6.67 -9.94 1.22
CA GLU A 184 5.89 -8.73 1.54
C GLU A 184 5.19 -8.15 0.31
N ALA A 185 5.85 -8.14 -0.86
CA ALA A 185 5.23 -7.69 -2.10
C ALA A 185 4.02 -8.57 -2.50
N THR A 186 4.14 -9.90 -2.48
CA THR A 186 3.01 -10.82 -2.78
C THR A 186 1.88 -10.72 -1.75
N LYS A 187 2.19 -10.41 -0.50
CA LYS A 187 1.26 -10.22 0.63
C LYS A 187 0.49 -8.89 0.52
N VAL A 188 1.14 -7.81 0.11
CA VAL A 188 0.47 -6.53 -0.23
C VAL A 188 -0.39 -6.67 -1.48
N GLU A 189 0.11 -7.38 -2.49
CA GLU A 189 -0.64 -7.62 -3.74
C GLU A 189 -1.86 -8.53 -3.50
N GLY A 190 -1.75 -9.56 -2.67
CA GLY A 190 -2.88 -10.38 -2.22
C GLY A 190 -3.93 -9.58 -1.44
N MET A 191 -3.51 -8.64 -0.58
CA MET A 191 -4.43 -7.69 0.06
C MET A 191 -5.14 -6.81 -0.98
N ARG A 192 -4.41 -6.25 -1.95
CA ARG A 192 -4.99 -5.43 -3.03
C ARG A 192 -6.02 -6.21 -3.86
N GLN A 193 -5.74 -7.45 -4.22
CA GLN A 193 -6.67 -8.30 -4.98
C GLN A 193 -7.94 -8.61 -4.17
N HIS A 194 -7.80 -8.98 -2.89
CA HIS A 194 -8.95 -9.22 -2.01
C HIS A 194 -9.78 -7.95 -1.76
N LEU A 195 -9.14 -6.79 -1.60
CA LEU A 195 -9.81 -5.50 -1.49
C LEU A 195 -10.54 -5.11 -2.79
N SER A 196 -9.93 -5.34 -3.95
CA SER A 196 -10.57 -5.10 -5.25
C SER A 196 -11.86 -5.91 -5.42
N LEU A 197 -11.85 -7.19 -5.02
CA LEU A 197 -13.02 -8.08 -5.02
C LEU A 197 -14.09 -7.62 -4.01
N ALA A 198 -13.71 -7.26 -2.79
CA ALA A 198 -14.64 -6.73 -1.80
C ALA A 198 -15.34 -5.43 -2.26
N LEU A 199 -14.64 -4.61 -3.06
CA LEU A 199 -15.15 -3.38 -3.64
C LEU A 199 -15.92 -3.57 -4.96
N GLU A 200 -16.04 -4.78 -5.52
CA GLU A 200 -16.95 -5.02 -6.66
C GLU A 200 -18.43 -4.96 -6.27
N HIS A 201 -18.73 -5.06 -4.98
CA HIS A 201 -20.06 -4.83 -4.40
C HIS A 201 -20.42 -3.36 -4.13
N PHE A 202 -19.60 -2.39 -4.58
CA PHE A 202 -19.90 -0.94 -4.41
C PHE A 202 -20.82 -0.32 -5.48
N ARG A 203 -21.40 -1.14 -6.36
CA ARG A 203 -22.33 -0.71 -7.42
C ARG A 203 -23.73 -0.38 -6.90
#